data_AF-A0A420IRP4-F1
#
_entry.id   AF-A0A420IRP4-F1
#
_cell.length_a   1.000
_cell.length_b   1.000
_cell.length_c   1.000
_cell.angle_alpha   90.00
_cell.angle_beta   90.00
_cell.angle_gamma   90.00
#
_symmetry.space_group_name_H-M   'P 1'
#
loop_
_entity.id
_entity.type
_entity.pdbx_description
1 polymer ?
#
loop_
_entity_poly.entity_id
_entity_poly.type
_entity_poly.pdbx_seq_one_letter_code
_entity_poly.pdbx_strand_id
1 'polypeptide(L)' 'MPSIGYGSNKKTRHMMPSGHKAFLVHNSRDIDLLLMHNKTFAAEISHSVSSRKRIDIVQRAKELGVKVTNPKARITTEV' A
#
# COMPACT_ATOMS: atom_id res chain seq x y z
N MET A 1 -21.87 6.23 23.94
CA MET A 1 -20.49 6.70 24.23
C MET A 1 -19.51 5.62 23.78
N PRO A 2 -18.40 5.95 23.08
CA PRO A 2 -17.39 4.96 22.72
C PRO A 2 -16.77 4.35 23.98
N SER A 3 -16.70 3.03 24.04
CA SER A 3 -16.15 2.25 25.17
C SER A 3 -15.12 1.23 24.68
N ILE A 4 -14.31 0.69 25.60
CA ILE A 4 -13.31 -0.33 25.25
C ILE A 4 -13.92 -1.62 24.67
N GLY A 5 -15.21 -1.88 24.96
CA GLY A 5 -15.95 -3.02 24.41
C GLY A 5 -16.18 -2.97 22.90
N TYR A 6 -16.07 -1.79 22.26
CA TYR A 6 -16.14 -1.66 20.81
C TYR A 6 -14.79 -1.92 20.11
N GLY A 7 -13.73 -2.25 20.86
CA GLY A 7 -12.42 -2.53 20.31
C GLY A 7 -12.43 -3.78 19.42
N SER A 8 -11.96 -3.64 18.19
CA SER A 8 -11.79 -4.78 17.28
C SER A 8 -10.71 -5.75 17.78
N ASN A 9 -10.87 -7.03 17.41
CA ASN A 9 -9.94 -8.11 17.73
C ASN A 9 -8.50 -7.71 17.36
N LYS A 10 -7.54 -7.97 18.25
CA LYS A 10 -6.12 -7.64 18.06
C LYS A 10 -5.56 -8.22 16.74
N LYS A 11 -6.03 -9.38 16.29
CA LYS A 11 -5.58 -10.02 15.04
C LYS A 11 -6.04 -9.28 13.79
N THR A 12 -7.26 -8.74 13.80
CA THR A 12 -7.90 -8.10 12.63
C THR A 12 -7.76 -6.59 12.63
N ARG A 13 -7.25 -6.00 13.71
CA ARG A 13 -7.00 -4.56 13.81
C ARG A 13 -6.04 -4.09 12.71
N HIS A 14 -6.35 -2.96 12.09
CA HIS A 14 -5.59 -2.35 10.98
C HIS A 14 -5.53 -3.16 9.68
N MET A 15 -6.34 -4.21 9.56
CA MET A 15 -6.48 -4.96 8.32
C MET A 15 -7.48 -4.27 7.39
N MET A 16 -7.15 -4.21 6.11
CA MET A 16 -8.05 -3.76 5.06
C MET A 16 -9.05 -4.87 4.69
N PRO A 17 -10.19 -4.54 4.06
CA PRO A 17 -11.12 -5.53 3.52
C PRO A 17 -10.49 -6.51 2.53
N SER A 18 -9.37 -6.13 1.92
CA SER A 18 -8.57 -6.98 1.02
C SER A 18 -7.75 -8.06 1.75
N GLY A 19 -7.79 -8.12 3.08
CA GLY A 19 -7.01 -9.05 3.91
C GLY A 19 -5.56 -8.63 4.16
N HIS A 20 -5.13 -7.48 3.64
CA HIS A 20 -3.77 -6.96 3.80
C HIS A 20 -3.74 -5.80 4.80
N LYS A 21 -2.59 -5.53 5.40
CA LYS A 21 -2.34 -4.29 6.16
C LYS A 21 -1.79 -3.22 5.22
N ALA A 22 -2.29 -1.99 5.34
CA ALA A 22 -1.81 -0.88 4.53
C ALA A 22 -0.41 -0.45 5.00
N PHE A 23 0.55 -0.37 4.08
CA PHE A 23 1.89 0.14 4.32
C PHE A 23 2.14 1.39 3.47
N LEU A 24 2.42 2.52 4.11
CA LEU A 24 2.59 3.79 3.44
C LEU A 24 3.99 3.91 2.81
N VAL A 25 4.04 4.02 1.48
CA VAL A 25 5.26 4.03 0.67
C VAL A 25 5.55 5.45 0.16
N HIS A 26 6.81 5.89 0.29
CA HIS A 26 7.28 7.21 -0.15
C HIS A 26 8.24 7.12 -1.34
N ASN A 27 8.96 6.00 -1.46
CA ASN A 27 9.96 5.78 -2.50
C ASN A 27 9.97 4.31 -2.97
N SER A 28 10.76 4.00 -4.00
CA SER A 28 10.86 2.63 -4.56
C SER A 28 11.54 1.64 -3.61
N ARG A 29 12.48 2.08 -2.76
CA ARG A 29 13.17 1.21 -1.78
C ARG A 29 12.23 0.72 -0.68
N ASP A 30 11.21 1.52 -0.34
CA ASP A 30 10.18 1.11 0.61
C ASP A 30 9.36 -0.09 0.10
N ILE A 31 9.29 -0.30 -1.23
CA ILE A 31 8.66 -1.49 -1.82
C ILE A 31 9.56 -2.72 -1.65
N ASP A 32 10.89 -2.56 -1.74
CA ASP A 32 11.80 -3.69 -1.55
C ASP A 32 11.66 -4.30 -0.15
N LEU A 33 11.31 -3.49 0.87
CA LEU A 33 10.99 -3.98 2.23
C LEU A 33 9.76 -4.90 2.26
N LEU A 34 8.85 -4.75 1.30
CA LEU A 34 7.62 -5.55 1.21
C LEU A 34 7.82 -6.88 0.46
N LEU A 35 9.03 -7.16 -0.04
CA LEU A 35 9.33 -8.40 -0.76
C LEU A 35 9.00 -9.66 0.06
N MET A 36 9.43 -9.69 1.31
CA MET A 36 9.14 -10.81 2.23
C MET A 36 7.72 -10.78 2.81
N HIS A 37 6.99 -9.68 2.62
CA HIS A 37 5.75 -9.37 3.30
C HIS A 37 4.57 -9.15 2.35
N ASN A 38 4.72 -9.56 1.09
CA ASN A 38 3.75 -9.34 0.01
C ASN A 38 2.35 -9.95 0.27
N LYS A 39 2.23 -11.00 1.09
CA LYS A 39 0.95 -11.60 1.49
C LYS A 39 0.25 -10.87 2.64
N THR A 40 1.01 -10.20 3.49
CA THR A 40 0.49 -9.58 4.73
C THR A 40 0.26 -8.09 4.56
N PHE A 41 1.02 -7.42 3.69
CA PHE A 41 0.95 -5.98 3.48
C PHE A 41 0.67 -5.62 2.03
N ALA A 42 -0.09 -4.54 1.85
CA ALA A 42 -0.31 -3.88 0.58
C ALA A 42 0.35 -2.49 0.63
N ALA A 43 0.99 -2.10 -0.47
CA ALA A 43 1.61 -0.79 -0.61
C ALA A 43 0.56 0.28 -0.90
N GLU A 44 0.57 1.36 -0.12
CA GLU A 44 -0.22 2.56 -0.38
C GLU A 44 0.72 3.73 -0.66
N ILE A 45 0.62 4.31 -1.85
CA ILE A 45 1.54 5.37 -2.27
C ILE A 45 1.13 6.70 -1.63
N SER A 46 2.05 7.32 -0.89
CA SER A 46 1.81 8.58 -0.20
C SER A 46 1.37 9.70 -1.14
N HIS A 47 0.48 10.57 -0.66
CA HIS A 47 -0.04 11.72 -1.40
C HIS A 47 1.05 12.73 -1.79
N SER A 48 2.20 12.76 -1.10
CA SER A 48 3.32 13.65 -1.44
C SER A 48 4.11 13.21 -2.66
N VAL A 49 3.97 11.97 -3.13
CA VAL A 49 4.77 11.42 -4.24
C VAL A 49 4.28 11.97 -5.59
N SER A 50 5.22 12.47 -6.39
CA SER A 50 4.98 12.99 -7.75
C SER A 50 4.68 11.88 -8.75
N SER A 51 4.01 12.22 -9.86
CA SER A 51 3.57 11.26 -10.88
C SER A 51 4.72 10.45 -11.49
N ARG A 52 5.88 11.07 -11.73
CA ARG A 52 7.06 10.36 -12.26
C ARG A 52 7.52 9.25 -11.34
N LYS A 53 7.71 9.56 -10.04
CA LYS A 53 8.11 8.55 -9.03
C LYS A 53 7.04 7.49 -8.82
N ARG A 54 5.75 7.84 -8.99
CA ARG A 54 4.65 6.87 -8.90
C ARG A 54 4.75 5.80 -9.97
N ILE A 55 5.18 6.15 -11.18
CA ILE A 55 5.39 5.17 -12.26
C ILE A 55 6.49 4.17 -11.86
N ASP A 56 7.62 4.66 -11.35
CA ASP A 56 8.73 3.82 -10.90
C ASP A 56 8.31 2.88 -9.77
N ILE A 57 7.55 3.39 -8.81
CA ILE A 57 6.99 2.63 -7.68
C ILE A 57 6.03 1.55 -8.16
N VAL A 58 5.11 1.87 -9.08
CA VAL A 58 4.16 0.90 -9.64
C VAL A 58 4.88 -0.18 -10.44
N GLN A 59 5.87 0.19 -11.24
CA GLN A 59 6.69 -0.75 -12.01
C GLN A 59 7.42 -1.72 -11.06
N ARG A 60 8.08 -1.18 -10.02
CA ARG A 60 8.79 -1.98 -9.04
C ARG A 60 7.86 -2.91 -8.24
N ALA A 61 6.69 -2.42 -7.85
CA ALA A 61 5.69 -3.23 -7.17
C ALA A 61 5.21 -4.40 -8.04
N LYS A 62 5.08 -4.19 -9.36
CA LYS A 62 4.69 -5.24 -10.31
C LYS A 62 5.77 -6.32 -10.44
N GLU A 63 7.04 -5.94 -10.46
CA GLU A 63 8.17 -6.88 -10.47
C GLU A 63 8.19 -7.78 -9.23
N LEU A 64 7.92 -7.21 -8.06
CA LEU A 64 7.96 -7.91 -6.77
C LEU A 64 6.62 -8.59 -6.41
N GLY A 65 5.58 -8.42 -7.23
CA GLY A 65 4.24 -8.98 -6.98
C GLY A 65 3.52 -8.36 -5.78
N VAL A 66 3.88 -7.14 -5.39
CA VAL A 66 3.26 -6.43 -4.26
C VAL A 66 1.99 -5.73 -4.73
N LYS A 67 0.89 -5.93 -3.99
CA LYS A 67 -0.39 -5.25 -4.28
C LYS A 67 -0.31 -3.77 -3.91
N VAL A 68 -0.57 -2.89 -4.88
CA VAL A 68 -0.69 -1.44 -4.67
C VAL A 68 -2.18 -1.06 -4.56
N THR A 69 -2.55 -0.27 -3.55
CA THR A 69 -3.95 0.13 -3.31
C THR A 69 -4.41 1.25 -4.25
N ASN A 70 -3.52 2.16 -4.63
CA ASN A 70 -3.80 3.33 -5.46
C ASN A 70 -2.95 3.42 -6.76
N PRO A 71 -2.94 2.38 -7.62
CA PRO A 71 -1.99 2.28 -8.75
C PRO A 71 -2.20 3.33 -9.84
N LYS A 72 -3.42 3.84 -10.04
CA LYS A 72 -3.74 4.82 -11.11
C LYS A 72 -3.68 6.28 -10.64
N ALA A 73 -3.41 6.53 -9.37
CA ALA A 73 -3.53 7.88 -8.81
C ALA A 73 -2.43 8.82 -9.36
N ARG A 74 -2.84 9.95 -9.93
CA ARG A 74 -1.99 11.00 -10.55
C ARG A 74 -1.15 10.58 -11.75
N ILE A 75 -1.40 9.40 -12.32
CA ILE A 75 -0.75 8.97 -13.56
C ILE A 75 -1.71 9.34 -14.69
N THR A 76 -1.33 10.33 -15.51
CA THR A 76 -2.00 10.63 -16.77
C THR A 76 -1.51 9.64 -17.81
N THR A 77 -2.25 8.56 -18.02
CA THR A 77 -2.12 7.75 -19.24
C THR A 77 -2.73 8.56 -20.38
N GLU A 78 -1.89 9.15 -21.23
CA GLU A 78 -2.27 9.34 -22.63
C GLU A 78 -2.48 7.92 -23.18
N VAL A 79 -3.74 7.52 -23.29
CA VAL A 79 -4.14 6.28 -23.96
C VAL A 79 -4.21 6.58 -25.44
#